data_AF-A0A178CX02-F1
#
_entry.id   AF-A0A178CX02-F1
#
_cell.length_a   1.000
_cell.length_b   1.000
_cell.length_c   1.000
_cell.angle_alpha   90.00
_cell.angle_beta   90.00
_cell.angle_gamma   90.00
#
_symmetry.space_group_name_H-M   'P 1'
#
loop_
_entity.id
_entity.type
_entity.pdbx_description
1 polymer ?
#
loop_
_entity_poly.entity_id
_entity_poly.type
_entity_poly.pdbx_seq_one_letter_code
_entity_poly.pdbx_strand_id
1 'polypeptide(L)'
;MDDDELTPPNKCPVCGSDPRTHPGLRFKINTKCYHRICEGCVDRNFSSGKAECPIGGCHVSLWKREWRTQTFEDLKIEREVEIRKRVNKILDRQEEEFESKRYYDDFLELREEMIMNLVLRTDVAATNRKLKEYAIANGLKVDTSETADPSTKALKKKDVDPTVADPSGLIKGLKKKIIPVAVAPYDPFMGMSRNRDYYEVKESYVARARGKPAEAMVAAGYDFGQYMDECLLRAFAGLGVFIQDEMAAKDNAAVPAPGTGEVKVADDVF
;
A
#
# COMPACT_ATOMS: atom_id res chain seq x y z
N MET A 1 -19.30 -9.40 -39.99
CA MET A 1 -18.35 -9.58 -41.12
C MET A 1 -17.31 -10.51 -40.58
N ASP A 2 -17.70 -11.77 -40.52
CA ASP A 2 -17.08 -12.82 -39.72
C ASP A 2 -16.46 -13.81 -40.70
N ASP A 3 -15.22 -13.54 -41.12
CA ASP A 3 -14.42 -14.44 -41.96
C ASP A 3 -13.80 -15.60 -41.15
N ASP A 4 -14.48 -16.06 -40.09
CA ASP A 4 -13.96 -17.06 -39.14
C ASP A 4 -14.54 -18.47 -39.38
N GLU A 5 -15.38 -18.66 -40.41
CA GLU A 5 -16.10 -19.93 -40.65
C GLU A 5 -15.40 -20.87 -41.65
N LEU A 6 -14.27 -20.46 -42.29
CA LEU A 6 -13.68 -21.22 -43.41
C LEU A 6 -12.32 -21.90 -43.14
N THR A 7 -11.67 -21.69 -41.99
CA THR A 7 -10.42 -22.38 -41.64
C THR A 7 -10.63 -23.37 -40.51
N PRO A 8 -10.41 -24.69 -40.73
CA PRO A 8 -10.55 -25.66 -39.66
C PRO A 8 -9.63 -25.31 -38.48
N PRO A 9 -10.08 -25.48 -37.23
CA PRO A 9 -9.48 -24.87 -36.03
C PRO A 9 -8.04 -25.31 -35.75
N ASN A 10 -7.57 -26.35 -36.43
CA ASN A 10 -6.32 -27.08 -36.17
C ASN A 10 -5.24 -26.90 -37.24
N LYS A 11 -5.40 -25.97 -38.20
CA LYS A 11 -4.39 -25.73 -39.24
C LYS A 11 -3.59 -24.46 -38.99
N CYS A 12 -2.29 -24.50 -39.25
CA CYS A 12 -1.48 -23.29 -39.25
C CYS A 12 -1.80 -22.42 -40.48
N PRO A 13 -2.13 -21.12 -40.33
CA PRO A 13 -2.47 -20.25 -41.47
C PRO A 13 -1.29 -19.94 -42.40
N VAL A 14 -0.04 -20.13 -41.93
CA VAL A 14 1.17 -19.83 -42.70
C VAL A 14 1.69 -21.03 -43.49
N CYS A 15 1.74 -22.21 -42.84
CA CYS A 15 2.31 -23.42 -43.45
C CYS A 15 1.29 -24.54 -43.73
N GLY A 16 0.01 -24.34 -43.36
CA GLY A 16 -1.06 -25.32 -43.59
C GLY A 16 -0.88 -26.66 -42.86
N SER A 17 0.06 -26.74 -41.91
CA SER A 17 0.36 -27.97 -41.17
C SER A 17 -0.61 -28.17 -40.02
N ASP A 18 -1.02 -29.42 -39.82
CA ASP A 18 -1.98 -29.82 -38.80
C ASP A 18 -1.35 -30.83 -37.82
N PRO A 19 -1.84 -30.92 -36.58
CA PRO A 19 -1.48 -31.99 -35.65
C PRO A 19 -1.69 -33.40 -36.23
N ARG A 20 -2.62 -33.57 -37.17
CA ARG A 20 -2.84 -34.84 -37.87
C ARG A 20 -1.67 -35.24 -38.77
N THR A 21 -1.04 -34.26 -39.41
CA THR A 21 0.13 -34.47 -40.28
C THR A 21 1.44 -34.52 -39.52
N HIS A 22 1.54 -33.78 -38.40
CA HIS A 22 2.72 -33.73 -37.54
C HIS A 22 2.29 -33.83 -36.07
N PRO A 23 2.32 -35.03 -35.46
CA PRO A 23 1.81 -35.27 -34.09
C PRO A 23 2.51 -34.48 -32.98
N GLY A 24 3.69 -33.90 -33.24
CA GLY A 24 4.45 -33.07 -32.30
C GLY A 24 4.24 -31.55 -32.48
N LEU A 25 3.35 -31.13 -33.38
CA LEU A 25 3.16 -29.71 -33.68
C LEU A 25 2.44 -29.01 -32.53
N ARG A 26 3.09 -27.99 -31.94
CA ARG A 26 2.49 -27.12 -30.92
C ARG A 26 2.14 -25.77 -31.51
N PHE A 27 0.97 -25.26 -31.15
CA PHE A 27 0.55 -23.91 -31.50
C PHE A 27 0.90 -22.92 -30.40
N LYS A 28 1.37 -21.75 -30.83
CA LYS A 28 1.59 -20.59 -29.97
C LYS A 28 0.62 -19.49 -30.36
N ILE A 29 0.22 -18.71 -29.37
CA ILE A 29 -0.64 -17.53 -29.50
C ILE A 29 0.09 -16.32 -28.92
N ASN A 30 -0.15 -15.14 -29.49
CA ASN A 30 0.30 -13.88 -28.92
C ASN A 30 -0.89 -13.11 -28.36
N THR A 31 -0.69 -12.42 -27.25
CA THR A 31 -1.69 -11.68 -26.50
C THR A 31 -2.15 -10.39 -27.18
N LYS A 32 -1.36 -9.84 -28.12
CA LYS A 32 -1.70 -8.58 -28.81
C LYS A 32 -2.55 -8.79 -30.06
N CYS A 33 -2.22 -9.79 -30.87
CA CYS A 33 -2.93 -10.07 -32.13
C CYS A 33 -3.91 -11.26 -32.04
N TYR A 34 -3.82 -12.09 -31.00
CA TYR A 34 -4.63 -13.30 -30.84
C TYR A 34 -4.68 -14.16 -32.10
N HIS A 35 -3.53 -14.39 -32.72
CA HIS A 35 -3.41 -15.31 -33.84
C HIS A 35 -2.68 -16.59 -33.43
N ARG A 36 -3.16 -17.73 -33.93
CA ARG A 36 -2.54 -19.04 -33.72
C ARG A 36 -1.59 -19.39 -34.85
N ILE A 37 -0.35 -19.68 -34.50
CA ILE A 37 0.71 -20.06 -35.43
C ILE A 37 1.49 -21.23 -34.83
N CYS A 38 1.96 -22.16 -35.67
CA CYS A 38 2.78 -23.26 -35.18
C CYS A 38 4.18 -22.79 -34.74
N GLU A 39 4.78 -23.52 -33.81
CA GLU A 39 6.11 -23.21 -33.27
C GLU A 39 7.19 -23.03 -34.36
N GLY A 40 7.22 -23.89 -35.37
CA GLY A 40 8.17 -23.79 -36.47
C GLY A 40 8.04 -22.51 -37.31
N CYS A 41 6.81 -22.01 -37.51
CA CYS A 41 6.59 -20.74 -38.21
C CYS A 41 6.98 -19.54 -37.34
N VAL A 42 6.74 -19.60 -36.02
CA VAL A 42 7.20 -18.57 -35.08
C VAL A 42 8.73 -18.52 -35.08
N ASP A 43 9.40 -19.66 -35.01
CA ASP A 43 10.86 -19.71 -34.98
C ASP A 43 11.49 -19.19 -36.28
N ARG A 44 10.90 -19.52 -37.45
CA ARG A 44 11.40 -19.06 -38.75
C ARG A 44 11.19 -17.55 -38.94
N ASN A 45 9.97 -17.05 -38.72
CA ASN A 45 9.61 -15.66 -38.97
C ASN A 45 10.24 -14.68 -37.98
N PHE A 46 10.41 -15.09 -36.71
CA PHE A 46 10.97 -14.24 -35.64
C PHE A 46 12.43 -14.56 -35.31
N SER A 47 13.14 -15.28 -36.19
CA SER A 47 14.59 -15.56 -36.06
C SER A 47 15.43 -14.28 -36.14
N SER A 48 15.03 -13.34 -37.01
CA SER A 48 15.68 -12.04 -37.21
C SER A 48 15.36 -11.02 -36.11
N GLY A 49 14.56 -11.38 -35.10
CA GLY A 49 14.20 -10.50 -33.98
C GLY A 49 12.76 -9.98 -34.05
N LYS A 50 12.59 -8.66 -34.00
CA LYS A 50 11.26 -8.02 -34.04
C LYS A 50 10.72 -8.10 -35.47
N ALA A 51 9.59 -8.77 -35.65
CA ALA A 51 8.92 -8.92 -36.94
C ALA A 51 7.41 -8.66 -36.79
N GLU A 52 6.73 -8.47 -37.91
CA GLU A 52 5.27 -8.36 -37.94
C GLU A 52 4.63 -9.75 -37.95
N CYS A 53 3.37 -9.81 -37.51
CA CYS A 53 2.58 -11.03 -37.61
C CYS A 53 2.43 -11.44 -39.09
N PRO A 54 2.74 -12.69 -39.46
CA PRO A 54 2.75 -13.12 -40.87
C PRO A 54 1.36 -13.46 -41.43
N ILE A 55 0.29 -13.10 -40.73
CA ILE A 55 -1.10 -13.37 -41.15
C ILE A 55 -1.62 -12.18 -41.93
N GLY A 56 -2.21 -12.44 -43.10
CA GLY A 56 -2.79 -11.41 -43.95
C GLY A 56 -3.81 -10.56 -43.19
N GLY A 57 -3.60 -9.25 -43.16
CA GLY A 57 -4.44 -8.29 -42.43
C GLY A 57 -3.96 -7.95 -41.01
N CYS A 58 -2.87 -8.56 -40.52
CA CYS A 58 -2.29 -8.24 -39.21
C CYS A 58 -0.89 -7.63 -39.33
N HIS A 59 -0.76 -6.34 -39.00
CA HIS A 59 0.53 -5.61 -39.01
C HIS A 59 1.09 -5.34 -37.61
N VAL A 60 0.75 -6.19 -36.64
CA VAL A 60 1.21 -6.01 -35.27
C VAL A 60 2.67 -6.49 -35.16
N SER A 61 3.55 -5.58 -34.71
CA SER A 61 4.97 -5.91 -34.50
C SER A 61 5.18 -6.61 -33.16
N LEU A 62 5.80 -7.79 -33.16
CA LEU A 62 5.90 -8.69 -32.02
C LEU A 62 7.32 -9.24 -31.84
N TRP A 63 7.65 -9.66 -30.62
CA TRP A 63 8.91 -10.33 -30.29
C TRP A 63 8.69 -11.83 -30.10
N LYS A 64 9.72 -12.64 -30.40
CA LYS A 64 9.68 -14.10 -30.19
C LYS A 64 9.25 -14.51 -28.76
N ARG A 65 9.69 -13.77 -27.74
CA ARG A 65 9.36 -14.02 -26.32
C ARG A 65 7.91 -13.73 -25.93
N GLU A 66 7.18 -12.95 -26.73
CA GLU A 66 5.78 -12.60 -26.46
C GLU A 66 4.81 -13.71 -26.89
N TRP A 67 5.30 -14.74 -27.59
CA TRP A 67 4.50 -15.90 -27.98
C TRP A 67 4.38 -16.89 -26.82
N ARG A 68 3.15 -17.16 -26.38
CA ARG A 68 2.83 -18.14 -25.33
C ARG A 68 2.22 -19.40 -25.93
N THR A 69 2.32 -20.52 -25.22
CA THR A 69 1.59 -21.74 -25.59
C THR A 69 0.10 -21.54 -25.37
N GLN A 70 -0.71 -22.05 -26.29
CA GLN A 70 -2.16 -22.06 -26.17
C GLN A 70 -2.60 -22.96 -25.01
N THR A 71 -3.50 -22.47 -24.15
CA THR A 71 -4.08 -23.22 -23.02
C THR A 71 -5.51 -23.68 -23.31
N PHE A 72 -6.30 -22.90 -24.06
CA PHE A 72 -7.66 -23.24 -24.46
C PHE A 72 -7.81 -23.37 -25.97
N GLU A 73 -8.71 -24.24 -26.43
CA GLU A 73 -9.00 -24.44 -27.87
C GLU A 73 -9.62 -23.20 -28.53
N ASP A 74 -10.42 -22.42 -27.81
CA ASP A 74 -11.07 -21.22 -28.33
C ASP A 74 -10.26 -19.95 -28.08
N LEU A 75 -9.98 -19.18 -29.14
CA LEU A 75 -9.28 -17.88 -28.99
C LEU A 75 -10.12 -16.84 -28.26
N LYS A 76 -11.46 -16.94 -28.35
CA LYS A 76 -12.38 -16.02 -27.67
C LYS A 76 -12.23 -16.14 -26.16
N ILE A 77 -12.13 -17.37 -25.65
CA ILE A 77 -11.95 -17.67 -24.23
C ILE A 77 -10.55 -17.22 -23.77
N GLU A 78 -9.50 -17.46 -24.54
CA GLU A 78 -8.14 -16.97 -24.22
C GLU A 78 -8.11 -15.44 -24.04
N ARG A 79 -8.76 -14.71 -24.96
CA ARG A 79 -8.85 -13.26 -24.89
C ARG A 79 -9.63 -12.81 -23.65
N GLU A 80 -10.78 -13.41 -23.37
CA GLU A 80 -11.58 -13.08 -22.18
C GLU A 80 -10.78 -13.32 -20.89
N VAL A 81 -10.15 -14.49 -20.75
CA VAL A 81 -9.38 -14.85 -19.56
C VAL A 81 -8.23 -13.87 -19.34
N GLU A 82 -7.57 -13.42 -20.41
CA GLU A 82 -6.51 -12.42 -20.31
C GLU A 82 -7.03 -11.04 -19.91
N ILE A 83 -8.14 -10.59 -20.50
CA ILE A 83 -8.81 -9.34 -20.10
C ILE A 83 -9.21 -9.41 -18.62
N ARG A 84 -9.84 -10.51 -18.18
CA ARG A 84 -10.24 -10.71 -16.78
C ARG A 84 -9.03 -10.71 -15.83
N LYS A 85 -7.92 -11.36 -16.20
CA LYS A 85 -6.67 -11.31 -15.42
C LYS A 85 -6.11 -9.89 -15.31
N ARG A 86 -6.12 -9.13 -16.40
CA ARG A 86 -5.64 -7.75 -16.45
C ARG A 86 -6.49 -6.84 -15.56
N VAL A 87 -7.81 -6.90 -15.71
CA VAL A 87 -8.74 -6.06 -14.93
C VAL A 87 -8.70 -6.43 -13.45
N ASN A 88 -8.71 -7.73 -13.10
CA ASN A 88 -8.63 -8.17 -11.70
C ASN A 88 -7.32 -7.75 -11.05
N LYS A 89 -6.20 -7.73 -11.78
CA LYS A 89 -4.91 -7.25 -11.25
C LYS A 89 -4.93 -5.75 -10.95
N ILE A 90 -5.67 -4.95 -11.73
CA ILE A 90 -5.82 -3.52 -11.49
C ILE A 90 -6.81 -3.30 -10.33
N LEU A 91 -7.94 -4.00 -10.35
CA LEU A 91 -9.05 -3.90 -9.40
C LEU A 91 -8.98 -5.00 -8.33
N ASP A 92 -7.85 -5.12 -7.64
CA ASP A 92 -7.64 -6.10 -6.57
C ASP A 92 -8.04 -5.50 -5.21
N ARG A 93 -9.32 -5.61 -4.87
CA ARG A 93 -9.91 -5.10 -3.62
C ARG A 93 -10.67 -6.22 -2.91
N GLN A 94 -10.53 -6.29 -1.59
CA GLN A 94 -11.12 -7.31 -0.73
C GLN A 94 -12.40 -6.78 -0.06
N GLU A 95 -13.33 -7.66 0.30
CA GLU A 95 -14.59 -7.30 0.99
C GLU A 95 -14.33 -6.55 2.31
N GLU A 96 -13.25 -6.89 3.03
CA GLU A 96 -12.87 -6.25 4.29
C GLU A 96 -12.55 -4.76 4.15
N GLU A 97 -12.15 -4.32 2.95
CA GLU A 97 -11.84 -2.91 2.66
C GLU A 97 -13.12 -2.06 2.50
N PHE A 98 -14.30 -2.67 2.43
CA PHE A 98 -15.57 -1.95 2.24
C PHE A 98 -16.34 -1.78 3.56
N GLU A 99 -17.09 -0.68 3.65
CA GLU A 99 -17.98 -0.38 4.79
C GLU A 99 -19.19 -1.32 4.87
N SER A 100 -19.72 -1.74 3.72
CA SER A 100 -20.90 -2.60 3.61
C SER A 100 -20.75 -3.60 2.48
N LYS A 101 -21.32 -4.79 2.69
CA LYS A 101 -21.41 -5.84 1.66
C LYS A 101 -22.08 -5.34 0.37
N ARG A 102 -23.08 -4.48 0.45
CA ARG A 102 -23.74 -3.92 -0.74
C ARG A 102 -22.77 -3.15 -1.65
N TYR A 103 -21.86 -2.36 -1.06
CA TYR A 103 -20.86 -1.63 -1.85
C TYR A 103 -19.84 -2.57 -2.50
N TYR A 104 -19.54 -3.69 -1.85
CA TYR A 104 -18.69 -4.72 -2.43
C TYR A 104 -19.40 -5.42 -3.60
N ASP A 105 -20.68 -5.78 -3.46
CA ASP A 105 -21.49 -6.36 -4.54
C ASP A 105 -21.59 -5.40 -5.75
N ASP A 106 -21.86 -4.11 -5.51
CA ASP A 106 -21.87 -3.06 -6.54
C ASP A 106 -20.48 -2.93 -7.24
N PHE A 107 -19.39 -3.09 -6.49
CA PHE A 107 -18.03 -3.07 -7.03
C PHE A 107 -17.74 -4.30 -7.90
N LEU A 108 -18.22 -5.49 -7.51
CA LEU A 108 -18.10 -6.69 -8.33
C LEU A 108 -18.87 -6.54 -9.64
N GLU A 109 -20.08 -5.96 -9.60
CA GLU A 109 -20.85 -5.64 -10.80
C GLU A 109 -20.11 -4.65 -11.71
N LEU A 110 -19.58 -3.56 -11.15
CA LEU A 110 -18.76 -2.58 -11.89
C LEU A 110 -17.56 -3.26 -12.57
N ARG A 111 -16.88 -4.18 -11.87
CA ARG A 111 -15.73 -4.92 -12.41
C ARG A 111 -16.15 -5.78 -13.60
N GLU A 112 -17.24 -6.53 -13.49
CA GLU A 112 -17.73 -7.35 -14.59
C GLU A 112 -18.25 -6.50 -15.76
N GLU A 113 -18.87 -5.34 -15.51
CA GLU A 113 -19.26 -4.40 -16.56
C GLU A 113 -18.05 -3.95 -17.39
N MET A 114 -16.94 -3.59 -16.72
CA MET A 114 -15.70 -3.21 -17.40
C MET A 114 -15.11 -4.37 -18.21
N ILE A 115 -15.14 -5.60 -17.67
CA ILE A 115 -14.67 -6.80 -18.39
C ILE A 115 -15.55 -7.04 -19.63
N MET A 116 -16.87 -7.00 -19.47
CA MET A 116 -17.82 -7.23 -20.56
C MET A 116 -17.67 -6.20 -21.68
N ASN A 117 -17.48 -4.94 -21.34
CA ASN A 117 -17.21 -3.88 -22.32
C ASN A 117 -15.95 -4.16 -23.15
N LEU A 118 -14.86 -4.59 -22.49
CA LEU A 118 -13.61 -4.94 -23.18
C LEU A 118 -13.73 -6.20 -24.05
N VAL A 119 -14.50 -7.21 -23.61
CA VAL A 119 -14.72 -8.46 -24.34
C VAL A 119 -15.57 -8.22 -25.59
N LEU A 120 -16.68 -7.50 -25.44
CA LEU A 120 -17.62 -7.18 -26.52
C LEU A 120 -17.13 -6.04 -27.42
N ARG A 121 -16.01 -5.40 -27.06
CA ARG A 121 -15.45 -4.22 -27.75
C ARG A 121 -16.42 -3.03 -27.78
N THR A 122 -17.29 -2.91 -26.78
CA THR A 122 -18.15 -1.75 -26.54
C THR A 122 -17.41 -0.76 -25.65
N ASP A 123 -17.34 0.51 -26.07
CA ASP A 123 -16.72 1.60 -25.30
C ASP A 123 -15.31 1.29 -24.72
N VAL A 124 -14.45 0.68 -25.54
CA VAL A 124 -13.08 0.27 -25.15
C VAL A 124 -12.23 1.47 -24.71
N ALA A 125 -12.43 2.63 -25.34
CA ALA A 125 -11.66 3.82 -25.04
C ALA A 125 -12.00 4.40 -23.66
N ALA A 126 -13.29 4.54 -23.31
CA ALA A 126 -13.66 5.10 -22.02
C ALA A 126 -13.36 4.14 -20.87
N THR A 127 -13.57 2.83 -21.06
CA THR A 127 -13.23 1.81 -20.04
C THR A 127 -11.74 1.77 -19.76
N ASN A 128 -10.89 1.75 -20.80
CA ASN A 128 -9.43 1.84 -20.62
C ASN A 128 -9.01 3.15 -19.95
N ARG A 129 -9.67 4.27 -20.25
CA ARG A 129 -9.41 5.54 -19.58
C ARG A 129 -9.72 5.45 -18.09
N LYS A 130 -10.89 4.93 -17.70
CA LYS A 130 -11.28 4.73 -16.29
C LYS A 130 -10.29 3.82 -15.56
N LEU A 131 -9.87 2.71 -16.18
CA LEU A 131 -8.86 1.80 -15.62
C LEU A 131 -7.50 2.47 -15.45
N LYS A 132 -7.05 3.26 -16.42
CA LYS A 132 -5.80 4.04 -16.33
C LYS A 132 -5.86 5.09 -15.22
N GLU A 133 -6.97 5.84 -15.13
CA GLU A 133 -7.19 6.85 -14.08
C GLU A 133 -7.17 6.21 -12.68
N TYR A 134 -7.87 5.08 -12.51
CA TYR A 134 -7.85 4.31 -11.25
C TYR A 134 -6.44 3.80 -10.90
N ALA A 135 -5.73 3.21 -11.86
CA ALA A 135 -4.39 2.68 -11.63
C ALA A 135 -3.38 3.78 -11.24
N ILE A 136 -3.44 4.94 -11.90
CA ILE A 136 -2.61 6.11 -11.56
C ILE A 136 -2.96 6.62 -10.16
N ALA A 137 -4.25 6.71 -9.82
CA ALA A 137 -4.72 7.19 -8.53
C ALA A 137 -4.23 6.29 -7.38
N ASN A 138 -4.19 4.97 -7.59
CA ASN A 138 -3.71 3.99 -6.60
C ASN A 138 -2.20 3.71 -6.67
N GLY A 139 -1.45 4.44 -7.51
CA GLY A 139 0.01 4.27 -7.63
C GLY A 139 0.43 2.94 -8.24
N LEU A 140 -0.47 2.22 -8.92
CA LEU A 140 -0.16 1.00 -9.65
C LEU A 140 0.64 1.36 -10.91
N LYS A 141 1.72 0.62 -11.16
CA LYS A 141 2.52 0.77 -12.38
C LYS A 141 1.70 0.29 -13.58
N VAL A 142 1.22 1.23 -14.39
CA VAL A 142 0.58 0.92 -15.68
C VAL A 142 1.68 0.74 -16.72
N ASP A 143 1.65 -0.38 -17.43
CA ASP A 143 2.55 -0.62 -18.55
C ASP A 143 2.27 0.42 -19.65
N THR A 144 3.20 1.35 -19.87
CA THR A 144 3.11 2.46 -20.86
C THR A 144 3.12 2.01 -22.32
N SER A 145 2.91 0.72 -22.59
CA SER A 145 3.05 0.10 -23.92
C SER A 145 1.82 0.21 -24.81
N GLU A 146 0.66 0.62 -24.28
CA GLU A 146 -0.59 0.80 -25.03
C GLU A 146 -0.90 2.30 -25.20
N THR A 147 -0.47 2.81 -26.36
CA THR A 147 -0.74 4.15 -26.94
C THR A 147 -0.51 5.34 -26.00
N ALA A 148 0.69 5.93 -26.12
CA ALA A 148 0.91 7.31 -25.73
C ALA A 148 0.17 8.22 -26.73
N ASP A 149 -1.13 8.44 -26.52
CA ASP A 149 -1.85 9.53 -27.15
C ASP A 149 -1.36 10.85 -26.53
N PRO A 150 -0.77 11.79 -27.30
CA PRO A 150 -0.13 13.00 -26.76
C PRO A 150 -1.11 14.07 -26.24
N SER A 151 -2.40 13.76 -26.06
CA SER A 151 -3.46 14.74 -25.80
C SER A 151 -3.93 14.82 -24.34
N THR A 152 -3.55 13.87 -23.47
CA THR A 152 -3.92 13.96 -22.05
C THR A 152 -2.90 14.80 -21.29
N LYS A 153 -3.16 16.11 -21.19
CA LYS A 153 -2.53 16.97 -20.17
C LYS A 153 -2.62 16.23 -18.84
N ALA A 154 -1.46 15.93 -18.23
CA ALA A 154 -1.38 15.39 -16.89
C ALA A 154 -2.26 16.25 -15.99
N LEU A 155 -3.41 15.70 -15.57
CA LEU A 155 -4.24 16.31 -14.55
C LEU A 155 -3.32 16.46 -13.35
N LYS A 156 -3.02 17.73 -13.01
CA LYS A 156 -2.30 18.09 -11.79
C LYS A 156 -2.90 17.24 -10.67
N LYS A 157 -2.07 16.60 -9.85
CA LYS A 157 -2.50 16.04 -8.56
C LYS A 157 -3.36 17.13 -7.92
N LYS A 158 -4.69 16.98 -7.97
CA LYS A 158 -5.56 17.74 -7.08
C LYS A 158 -5.14 17.29 -5.69
N ASP A 159 -5.08 18.24 -4.77
CA ASP A 159 -4.82 17.99 -3.37
C ASP A 159 -5.97 17.12 -2.82
N VAL A 160 -5.89 15.81 -3.08
CA VAL A 160 -6.79 14.81 -2.53
C VAL A 160 -6.22 14.50 -1.16
N ASP A 161 -6.98 14.78 -0.11
CA ASP A 161 -6.60 14.45 1.26
C ASP A 161 -6.10 13.00 1.33
N PRO A 162 -4.96 12.73 1.98
CA PRO A 162 -4.38 11.38 2.05
C PRO A 162 -5.26 10.36 2.78
N THR A 163 -6.37 10.80 3.35
CA THR A 163 -7.37 10.02 4.09
C THR A 163 -8.56 9.58 3.21
N VAL A 164 -8.67 10.04 1.96
CA VAL A 164 -9.70 9.57 1.02
C VAL A 164 -9.32 8.18 0.50
N ALA A 165 -10.23 7.22 0.66
CA ALA A 165 -9.97 5.81 0.37
C ALA A 165 -9.74 5.52 -1.13
N ASP A 166 -10.45 6.22 -2.03
CA ASP A 166 -10.24 6.16 -3.47
C ASP A 166 -9.97 7.54 -4.09
N PRO A 167 -8.72 7.86 -4.44
CA PRO A 167 -8.40 9.13 -5.10
C PRO A 167 -8.99 9.28 -6.52
N SER A 168 -9.49 8.19 -7.11
CA SER A 168 -10.18 8.19 -8.41
C SER A 168 -11.69 8.41 -8.31
N GLY A 169 -12.30 8.19 -7.14
CA GLY A 169 -13.76 8.20 -6.95
C GLY A 169 -14.51 7.12 -7.74
N LEU A 170 -13.81 6.12 -8.28
CA LEU A 170 -14.42 5.06 -9.09
C LEU A 170 -15.15 4.02 -8.23
N ILE A 171 -14.60 3.71 -7.06
CA ILE A 171 -15.16 2.74 -6.12
C ILE A 171 -15.85 3.49 -4.98
N LYS A 172 -17.02 3.00 -4.57
CA LYS A 172 -17.84 3.58 -3.50
C LYS A 172 -17.70 2.74 -2.24
N GLY A 173 -17.76 3.39 -1.08
CA GLY A 173 -17.81 2.71 0.22
C GLY A 173 -16.50 2.05 0.66
N LEU A 174 -15.36 2.49 0.11
CA LEU A 174 -14.04 2.03 0.54
C LEU A 174 -13.66 2.68 1.87
N LYS A 175 -13.24 1.89 2.85
CA LYS A 175 -12.86 2.35 4.19
C LYS A 175 -11.63 3.24 4.13
N LYS A 176 -11.65 4.31 4.93
CA LYS A 176 -10.52 5.24 5.03
C LYS A 176 -9.28 4.51 5.53
N LYS A 177 -8.17 4.68 4.81
CA LYS A 177 -6.88 4.09 5.20
C LYS A 177 -6.38 4.78 6.47
N ILE A 178 -6.44 4.08 7.60
CA ILE A 178 -5.83 4.52 8.85
C ILE A 178 -4.34 4.25 8.72
N ILE A 179 -3.53 5.31 8.58
CA ILE A 179 -2.08 5.19 8.66
C ILE A 179 -1.77 4.91 10.13
N PRO A 180 -1.20 3.75 10.50
CA PRO A 180 -0.85 3.49 11.89
C PRO A 180 0.15 4.56 12.33
N VAL A 181 -0.12 5.20 13.46
CA VAL A 181 0.78 6.21 14.04
C VAL A 181 2.13 5.54 14.25
N ALA A 182 3.19 6.12 13.70
CA ALA A 182 4.53 5.58 13.85
C ALA A 182 4.86 5.44 15.35
N VAL A 183 5.20 4.23 15.79
CA VAL A 183 5.59 3.98 17.17
C VAL A 183 6.80 4.86 17.47
N ALA A 184 6.68 5.72 18.50
CA ALA A 184 7.76 6.59 18.91
C ALA A 184 9.01 5.76 19.29
N PRO A 185 10.23 6.27 19.09
CA PRO A 185 11.44 5.60 19.54
C PRO A 185 11.35 5.21 21.03
N TYR A 186 11.83 4.02 21.37
CA TYR A 186 11.77 3.49 22.75
C TYR A 186 12.50 4.40 23.73
N ASP A 187 11.77 4.91 24.72
CA ASP A 187 12.30 5.70 25.82
C ASP A 187 12.62 4.79 27.04
N PRO A 188 13.90 4.62 27.43
CA PRO A 188 14.30 3.82 28.59
C PRO A 188 13.72 4.29 29.92
N PHE A 189 13.33 5.56 30.00
CA PHE A 189 12.76 6.14 31.21
C PHE A 189 11.23 6.13 31.20
N MET A 190 10.58 5.67 30.12
CA MET A 190 9.11 5.62 29.97
C MET A 190 8.43 6.93 30.39
N GLY A 191 9.02 8.10 30.07
CA GLY A 191 8.48 9.39 30.48
C GLY A 191 8.54 9.68 31.98
N MET A 192 9.35 8.94 32.77
CA MET A 192 9.68 9.35 34.13
C MET A 192 10.33 10.73 34.09
N SER A 193 9.74 11.65 34.86
CA SER A 193 10.28 12.98 34.97
C SER A 193 11.69 12.89 35.57
N ARG A 194 12.64 13.62 34.97
CA ARG A 194 14.02 13.70 35.49
C ARG A 194 14.09 14.47 36.81
N ASN A 195 13.05 15.23 37.12
CA ASN A 195 12.96 16.02 38.34
C ASN A 195 12.43 15.14 39.49
N ARG A 196 12.92 15.41 40.70
CA ARG A 196 12.42 14.77 41.92
C ARG A 196 11.14 15.49 42.35
N ASP A 197 10.16 14.74 42.85
CA ASP A 197 8.84 15.30 43.21
C ASP A 197 8.91 16.34 44.34
N TYR A 198 9.91 16.24 45.22
CA TYR A 198 9.94 16.97 46.49
C TYR A 198 10.88 18.18 46.51
N TYR A 199 11.85 18.26 45.61
CA TYR A 199 12.81 19.35 45.58
C TYR A 199 13.43 19.50 44.20
N GLU A 200 13.83 20.73 43.87
CA GLU A 200 14.57 21.04 42.67
C GLU A 200 16.01 21.41 43.03
N VAL A 201 16.97 20.72 42.41
CA VAL A 201 18.39 21.02 42.61
C VAL A 201 18.74 22.28 41.82
N LYS A 202 19.08 23.37 42.52
CA LYS A 202 19.59 24.60 41.90
C LYS A 202 21.08 24.48 41.57
N GLU A 203 21.53 25.20 40.55
CA GLU A 203 22.95 25.23 40.14
C GLU A 203 23.87 25.90 41.18
N SER A 204 23.31 26.73 42.07
CA SER A 204 24.09 27.41 43.10
C SER A 204 23.36 27.40 44.44
N TYR A 205 24.12 27.10 45.49
CA TYR A 205 23.69 27.15 46.88
C TYR A 205 24.59 28.09 47.66
N VAL A 206 24.07 28.65 48.75
CA VAL A 206 24.82 29.54 49.63
C VAL A 206 25.89 28.72 50.36
N ALA A 207 27.06 28.61 49.76
CA ALA A 207 28.23 28.03 50.39
C ALA A 207 28.87 29.05 51.33
N ARG A 208 29.23 28.63 52.55
CA ARG A 208 29.92 29.49 53.53
C ARG A 208 31.37 29.79 53.11
N ALA A 209 31.89 29.08 52.11
CA ALA A 209 33.22 29.27 51.55
C ALA A 209 33.19 30.31 50.42
N ARG A 210 34.09 31.29 50.46
CA ARG A 210 34.28 32.28 49.39
C ARG A 210 35.19 31.72 48.29
N GLY A 211 34.65 31.50 47.09
CA GLY A 211 35.39 31.09 45.90
C GLY A 211 34.44 30.60 44.80
N LYS A 212 34.88 30.56 43.53
CA LYS A 212 34.13 29.83 42.49
C LYS A 212 34.09 28.36 42.91
N PRO A 213 32.94 27.66 42.84
CA PRO A 213 32.84 26.23 43.15
C PRO A 213 33.45 25.40 42.01
N ALA A 214 34.65 25.77 41.56
CA ALA A 214 35.39 25.07 40.53
C ALA A 214 36.38 24.14 41.23
N GLU A 215 36.21 22.84 40.98
CA GLU A 215 37.10 21.73 41.34
C GLU A 215 37.30 21.37 42.82
N ALA A 216 37.08 22.27 43.78
CA ALA A 216 37.49 22.02 45.17
C ALA A 216 36.47 21.29 46.07
N MET A 217 35.27 20.95 45.58
CA MET A 217 34.23 20.26 46.37
C MET A 217 33.89 18.87 45.83
N VAL A 218 34.88 18.13 45.31
CA VAL A 218 34.77 16.66 45.18
C VAL A 218 34.95 16.06 46.58
N ALA A 219 33.97 16.27 47.46
CA ALA A 219 33.92 15.58 48.73
C ALA A 219 33.45 14.15 48.44
N ALA A 220 34.30 13.17 48.73
CA ALA A 220 34.01 11.73 48.62
C ALA A 220 33.65 11.20 47.21
N GLY A 221 34.02 11.91 46.13
CA GLY A 221 33.85 11.42 44.75
C GLY A 221 32.54 11.83 44.07
N TYR A 222 31.73 12.69 44.69
CA TYR A 222 30.50 13.23 44.10
C TYR A 222 30.74 14.60 43.47
N ASP A 223 30.06 14.87 42.36
CA ASP A 223 29.97 16.22 41.79
C ASP A 223 29.08 17.12 42.68
N PHE A 224 29.28 18.44 42.66
CA PHE A 224 28.56 19.38 43.53
C PHE A 224 27.04 19.28 43.38
N GLY A 225 26.55 19.11 42.15
CA GLY A 225 25.12 18.90 41.89
C GLY A 225 24.60 17.58 42.47
N GLN A 226 25.37 16.49 42.35
CA GLN A 226 25.02 15.18 42.88
C GLN A 226 25.06 15.14 44.41
N TYR A 227 26.04 15.81 45.02
CA TYR A 227 26.15 15.94 46.47
C TYR A 227 24.95 16.68 47.05
N MET A 228 24.56 17.79 46.42
CA MET A 228 23.38 18.54 46.85
C MET A 228 22.09 17.75 46.61
N ASP A 229 21.98 16.99 45.51
CA ASP A 229 20.85 16.08 45.26
C ASP A 229 20.74 15.01 46.36
N GLU A 230 21.83 14.35 46.73
CA GLU A 230 21.83 13.33 47.80
C GLU A 230 21.53 13.94 49.18
N CYS A 231 22.08 15.12 49.49
CA CYS A 231 21.81 15.82 50.74
C CYS A 231 20.33 16.23 50.86
N LEU A 232 19.75 16.77 49.78
CA LEU A 232 18.34 17.16 49.76
C LEU A 232 17.44 15.91 49.79
N LEU A 233 17.78 14.87 49.05
CA LEU A 233 17.07 13.58 49.12
C LEU A 233 17.06 13.05 50.54
N ARG A 234 18.22 12.98 51.20
CA ARG A 234 18.34 12.42 52.55
C ARG A 234 17.66 13.27 53.61
N ALA A 235 17.62 14.60 53.42
CA ALA A 235 16.92 15.52 54.29
C ALA A 235 15.39 15.39 54.15
N PHE A 236 14.88 15.36 52.92
CA PHE A 236 13.44 15.44 52.65
C PHE A 236 12.75 14.07 52.49
N ALA A 237 13.46 13.01 52.10
CA ALA A 237 12.88 11.67 51.96
C ALA A 237 12.46 11.03 53.30
N GLY A 238 12.92 11.56 54.44
CA GLY A 238 12.54 11.11 55.79
C GLY A 238 11.55 12.02 56.52
N LEU A 239 11.27 13.22 55.99
CA LEU A 239 10.35 14.20 56.57
C LEU A 239 9.05 14.21 55.76
N GLY A 240 8.36 13.07 55.72
CA GLY A 240 7.08 12.90 55.01
C GLY A 240 5.88 13.51 55.74
N VAL A 241 6.03 14.70 56.33
CA VAL A 241 4.93 15.45 56.95
C VAL A 241 4.87 16.82 56.29
N PHE A 242 4.03 16.92 55.26
CA PHE A 242 3.73 18.19 54.60
C PHE A 242 2.63 18.87 55.40
N ILE A 243 2.99 19.91 56.16
CA ILE A 243 2.03 20.68 56.97
C ILE A 243 0.90 21.23 56.10
N GLN A 244 1.16 21.53 54.82
CA GLN A 244 0.15 21.97 53.87
C GLN A 244 -0.83 20.86 53.49
N ASP A 245 -0.37 19.61 53.30
CA ASP A 245 -1.26 18.47 53.04
C ASP A 245 -2.05 18.07 54.30
N GLU A 246 -1.43 18.13 55.48
CA GLU A 246 -2.13 17.89 56.75
C GLU A 246 -3.15 19.00 57.08
N MET A 247 -2.87 20.26 56.74
CA MET A 247 -3.83 21.36 56.88
C MET A 247 -4.95 21.25 55.85
N ALA A 248 -4.66 20.88 54.60
CA ALA A 248 -5.67 20.62 53.58
C ALA A 248 -6.56 19.41 53.93
N ALA A 249 -6.02 18.40 54.61
CA ALA A 249 -6.76 17.24 55.13
C ALA A 249 -7.60 17.56 56.38
N LYS A 250 -7.25 18.62 57.13
CA LYS A 250 -8.07 19.13 58.25
C LYS A 250 -9.27 19.94 57.79
N ASP A 251 -9.11 20.70 56.70
CA ASP A 251 -10.19 21.52 56.14
C ASP A 251 -11.12 20.73 55.20
N ASN A 252 -10.64 19.60 54.66
CA ASN A 252 -11.47 18.67 53.88
C ASN A 252 -11.67 17.36 54.64
N ALA A 253 -12.83 17.23 55.29
CA ALA A 253 -13.36 15.93 55.75
C ALA A 253 -13.78 15.06 54.56
N ALA A 254 -12.83 14.63 53.73
CA ALA A 254 -13.00 13.60 52.73
C ALA A 254 -11.63 12.98 52.41
N VAL A 255 -11.40 11.77 52.92
CA VAL A 255 -10.20 10.97 52.65
C VAL A 255 -10.14 10.63 51.15
N PRO A 256 -9.07 10.93 50.41
CA PRO A 256 -8.76 10.20 49.18
C PRO A 256 -7.92 8.96 49.56
N ALA A 257 -8.43 7.78 49.20
CA ALA A 257 -7.68 6.53 49.34
C ALA A 257 -6.44 6.53 48.43
N PRO A 258 -5.30 5.95 48.86
CA PRO A 258 -4.11 5.90 48.04
C PRO A 258 -4.31 4.85 46.94
N GLY A 259 -4.24 5.31 45.69
CA GLY A 259 -4.23 4.43 44.52
C GLY A 259 -5.40 4.64 43.57
N THR A 260 -5.40 5.76 42.85
CA THR A 260 -5.94 5.80 41.48
C THR A 260 -4.96 6.59 40.63
N GLY A 261 -4.05 5.89 39.97
CA GLY A 261 -3.50 6.41 38.73
C GLY A 261 -4.66 6.59 37.76
N GLU A 262 -4.71 7.71 37.07
CA GLU A 262 -5.59 7.90 35.93
C GLU A 262 -5.27 6.84 34.87
N VAL A 263 -5.98 5.72 34.93
CA VAL A 263 -6.13 4.84 33.76
C VAL A 263 -7.13 5.57 32.87
N LYS A 264 -6.62 6.23 31.84
CA LYS A 264 -7.45 6.58 30.67
C LYS A 264 -8.01 5.27 30.13
N VAL A 265 -9.30 5.07 30.36
CA VAL A 265 -10.09 4.02 29.71
C VAL A 265 -9.99 4.28 28.22
N ALA A 266 -9.27 3.40 27.52
CA ALA A 266 -9.49 3.20 26.11
C ALA A 266 -10.89 2.58 25.99
N ASP A 267 -11.76 3.20 25.20
CA ASP A 267 -13.01 2.59 24.77
C ASP A 267 -12.66 1.37 23.91
N ASP A 268 -12.84 0.19 24.48
CA ASP A 268 -12.96 -1.05 23.73
C ASP A 268 -14.37 -1.10 23.12
N VAL A 269 -14.41 -0.98 21.80
CA VAL A 269 -15.30 -1.80 21.00
C VAL A 269 -14.42 -2.90 20.39
N PHE A 270 -14.60 -4.10 20.96
CA PHE A 270 -13.97 -5.41 20.76
C PHE A 270 -12.81 -5.78 21.69
#